data_AF-A0A3M2BHH9-F1
#
_entry.id   AF-A0A3M2BHH9-F1
#
_cell.length_a   1.000
_cell.length_b   1.000
_cell.length_c   1.000
_cell.angle_alpha   90.00
_cell.angle_beta   90.00
_cell.angle_gamma   90.00
#
_symmetry.space_group_name_H-M   'P 1'
#
loop_
_entity.id
_entity.type
_entity.pdbx_description
1 polymer ?
#
loop_
_entity_poly.entity_id
_entity_poly.type
_entity_poly.pdbx_seq_one_letter_code
_entity_poly.pdbx_strand_id
1 'polypeptide(L)'
;MAEMTVKQFSETVKVPLERLLKQMQEAGLKDKDENSPISNEEKRLLLEFLRGRHQSRDSGAAAGTKKVVLRRKSTMELPQRSATTATGPRGGRGGAAASTGKKVNVEVRKRRTYARRSDLESARKAAEEQAEQEIS
;
A
#
# COMPACT_ATOMS: atom_id res chain seq x y z
N MET A 1 27.44 29.94 -4.74
CA MET A 1 26.30 30.30 -3.87
C MET A 1 26.60 29.87 -2.44
N ALA A 2 26.13 30.67 -1.48
CA ALA A 2 26.62 30.83 -0.10
C ALA A 2 26.91 29.54 0.70
N GLU A 3 28.08 29.53 1.33
CA GLU A 3 28.45 28.63 2.42
C GLU A 3 27.52 28.91 3.61
N MET A 4 26.91 27.86 4.16
CA MET A 4 26.04 27.94 5.34
C MET A 4 26.57 27.00 6.40
N THR A 5 26.48 27.36 7.67
CA THR A 5 26.93 26.47 8.75
C THR A 5 25.98 25.28 8.94
N VAL A 6 26.48 24.19 9.53
CA VAL A 6 25.66 23.00 9.82
C VAL A 6 24.43 23.36 10.66
N LYS A 7 24.59 24.23 11.66
CA LYS A 7 23.50 24.72 12.50
C LYS A 7 22.40 25.42 11.69
N GLN A 8 22.77 26.37 10.83
CA GLN A 8 21.82 27.09 9.97
C GLN A 8 21.12 26.16 8.97
N PHE A 9 21.86 25.19 8.42
CA PHE A 9 21.29 24.21 7.50
C PHE A 9 20.24 23.32 8.21
N SER A 10 20.52 22.89 9.44
CA SER A 10 19.59 22.08 10.25
C SER A 10 18.26 22.79 10.53
N GLU A 11 18.31 24.09 10.83
CA GLU A 11 17.13 24.94 11.05
C GLU A 11 16.31 25.09 9.77
N THR A 12 16.98 25.26 8.62
CA THR A 12 16.33 25.44 7.31
C THR A 12 15.59 24.17 6.87
N VAL A 13 16.22 23.00 7.06
CA VAL A 13 15.65 21.68 6.70
C VAL A 13 14.74 21.13 7.82
N LYS A 14 14.68 21.80 8.97
CA LYS A 14 13.90 21.41 10.16
C LYS A 14 14.25 20.00 10.66
N VAL A 15 15.53 19.66 10.63
CA VAL A 15 16.06 18.38 11.13
C VAL A 15 16.90 18.66 12.37
N PRO A 16 16.76 17.88 13.46
CA PRO A 16 17.60 18.04 14.64
C PRO A 16 19.09 17.96 14.29
N LEU A 17 19.89 18.84 14.87
CA LEU A 17 21.34 18.95 14.61
C LEU A 17 22.07 17.62 14.80
N GLU A 18 21.79 16.92 15.90
CA GLU A 18 22.36 15.60 16.20
C GLU A 18 22.10 14.57 15.10
N ARG A 19 20.89 14.57 14.51
CA ARG A 19 20.54 13.65 13.43
C ARG A 19 21.27 13.99 12.15
N LEU A 20 21.40 15.28 11.85
CA LEU A 20 22.12 15.75 10.68
C LEU A 20 23.61 15.38 10.78
N LEU A 21 24.25 15.65 11.91
CA LEU A 21 25.65 15.28 12.14
C LEU A 21 25.89 13.78 11.94
N LYS A 22 25.00 12.94 12.50
CA LYS A 22 25.06 11.49 12.29
C LYS A 22 24.93 11.10 10.81
N GLN A 23 24.01 11.72 10.08
CA GLN A 23 23.84 11.46 8.64
C GLN A 23 25.06 11.91 7.82
N MET A 24 25.68 13.02 8.19
CA MET A 24 26.90 13.51 7.54
C MET A 24 28.08 12.57 7.79
N GLN A 25 28.23 12.06 9.02
CA GLN A 25 29.23 11.03 9.34
C GLN A 25 28.99 9.73 8.56
N GLU A 26 27.73 9.28 8.47
CA GLU A 26 27.35 8.10 7.67
C GLU A 26 27.60 8.32 6.17
N ALA A 27 27.47 9.55 5.67
CA ALA A 27 27.77 9.92 4.29
C ALA A 27 29.28 10.10 3.99
N GLY A 28 30.15 9.92 4.99
CA GLY A 28 31.61 10.03 4.81
C GLY A 28 32.18 11.44 4.99
N LEU A 29 31.37 12.41 5.42
CA LEU A 29 31.80 13.76 5.78
C LEU A 29 32.23 13.75 7.26
N LYS A 30 33.38 13.13 7.52
CA LYS A 30 34.02 13.10 8.85
C LYS A 30 34.64 14.49 9.10
N ASP A 31 34.63 14.95 10.35
CA ASP A 31 35.23 16.23 10.81
C ASP A 31 34.38 17.49 10.66
N LYS A 32 33.04 17.38 10.74
CA LYS A 32 32.16 18.55 10.81
C LYS A 32 31.48 18.69 12.15
N ASP A 33 31.65 19.88 12.72
CA ASP A 33 31.00 20.34 13.93
C ASP A 33 29.83 21.27 13.58
N GLU A 34 29.12 21.70 14.62
CA GLU A 34 27.93 22.56 14.51
C GLU A 34 28.20 23.88 13.75
N ASN A 35 29.42 24.39 13.84
CA ASN A 35 29.86 25.66 13.26
C ASN A 35 30.60 25.51 11.93
N SER A 36 30.85 24.28 11.47
CA SER A 36 31.57 24.06 10.21
C SER A 36 30.73 24.54 9.01
N PRO A 37 31.35 25.19 8.00
CA PRO A 37 30.65 25.54 6.78
C PRO A 37 30.33 24.29 5.95
N ILE A 38 29.17 24.28 5.29
CA ILE A 38 28.75 23.25 4.34
C ILE A 38 28.79 23.81 2.92
N SER A 39 29.58 23.18 2.05
CA SER A 39 29.67 23.48 0.62
C SER A 39 28.54 22.82 -0.17
N ASN A 40 28.31 23.27 -1.41
CA ASN A 40 27.25 22.70 -2.25
C ASN A 40 27.53 21.26 -2.69
N GLU A 41 28.80 20.87 -2.81
CA GLU A 41 29.19 19.49 -3.15
C GLU A 41 28.82 18.53 -2.04
N GLU A 42 29.01 18.94 -0.80
CA GLU A 42 28.72 18.15 0.39
C GLU A 42 27.21 17.99 0.61
N LYS A 43 26.43 19.04 0.28
CA LYS A 43 24.97 18.94 0.23
C LYS A 43 24.52 17.90 -0.79
N ARG A 44 25.16 17.84 -1.96
CA ARG A 44 24.85 16.83 -2.99
C ARG A 44 25.17 15.42 -2.51
N LEU A 45 26.34 15.20 -1.91
CA LEU A 45 26.74 13.91 -1.35
C LEU A 45 25.77 13.43 -0.26
N LEU A 46 25.38 14.32 0.65
CA LEU A 46 24.37 14.01 1.67
C LEU A 46 23.03 13.65 1.04
N LEU A 47 22.57 14.39 0.02
CA LEU A 47 21.33 14.10 -0.68
C LEU A 47 21.38 12.74 -1.40
N GLU A 48 22.50 12.40 -2.02
CA GLU A 48 22.70 11.11 -2.68
C GLU A 48 22.63 9.95 -1.66
N PHE A 49 23.31 10.09 -0.52
CA PHE A 49 23.24 9.12 0.58
C PHE A 49 21.81 8.95 1.11
N LEU A 50 21.12 10.06 1.39
CA LEU A 50 19.75 10.04 1.87
C LEU A 50 18.80 9.42 0.85
N ARG A 51 18.94 9.77 -0.44
CA ARG A 51 18.18 9.16 -1.52
C ARG A 51 18.50 7.68 -1.62
N GLY A 52 19.74 7.23 -1.48
CA GLY A 52 20.12 5.81 -1.47
C GLY A 52 19.42 5.02 -0.36
N ARG A 53 19.45 5.54 0.87
CA ARG A 53 18.77 4.95 2.02
C ARG A 53 17.25 4.96 1.87
N HIS A 54 16.71 6.04 1.30
CA HIS A 54 15.29 6.15 1.04
C HIS A 54 14.88 5.23 -0.11
N GLN A 55 15.62 5.10 -1.21
CA GLN A 55 15.34 4.15 -2.29
C GLN A 55 15.31 2.70 -1.80
N SER A 56 16.13 2.33 -0.81
CA SER A 56 16.03 1.01 -0.16
C SER A 56 14.75 0.84 0.68
N ARG A 57 14.14 1.93 1.18
CA ARG A 57 12.87 1.92 1.94
C ARG A 57 11.62 2.28 1.12
N ASP A 58 11.74 3.09 0.08
CA ASP A 58 10.74 3.58 -0.87
C ASP A 58 10.66 2.73 -2.13
N SER A 59 11.63 1.84 -2.35
CA SER A 59 11.31 0.56 -2.99
C SER A 59 10.31 -0.26 -2.15
N GLY A 60 9.84 0.23 -0.99
CA GLY A 60 8.62 -0.22 -0.32
C GLY A 60 7.33 0.50 -0.76
N ALA A 61 7.38 1.69 -1.34
CA ALA A 61 6.22 2.41 -1.87
C ALA A 61 6.09 2.24 -3.39
N ALA A 62 7.19 2.38 -4.13
CA ALA A 62 7.26 2.19 -5.57
C ALA A 62 7.79 0.80 -6.00
N ALA A 63 8.26 -0.06 -5.10
CA ALA A 63 8.51 -1.50 -5.36
C ALA A 63 7.97 -2.44 -4.26
N GLY A 64 7.13 -1.93 -3.36
CA GLY A 64 6.43 -2.70 -2.33
C GLY A 64 5.63 -3.86 -2.91
N THR A 65 5.99 -5.07 -2.52
CA THR A 65 5.24 -6.33 -2.72
C THR A 65 4.50 -6.40 -4.05
N LYS A 66 5.09 -7.08 -5.04
CA LYS A 66 4.50 -7.33 -6.38
C LYS A 66 3.03 -7.77 -6.33
N LYS A 67 2.60 -8.39 -5.22
CA LYS A 67 1.24 -8.84 -4.95
C LYS A 67 0.81 -8.43 -3.54
N VAL A 68 -0.37 -7.83 -3.41
CA VAL A 68 -1.05 -7.53 -2.13
C VAL A 68 -2.36 -8.32 -2.07
N VAL A 69 -2.60 -9.05 -0.98
CA VAL A 69 -3.80 -9.87 -0.82
C VAL A 69 -4.79 -9.17 0.13
N LEU A 70 -5.95 -8.78 -0.40
CA LEU A 70 -7.05 -8.25 0.39
C LEU A 70 -7.93 -9.39 0.91
N ARG A 71 -8.05 -9.49 2.23
CA ARG A 71 -8.95 -10.42 2.92
C ARG A 71 -10.17 -9.64 3.41
N ARG A 72 -11.37 -9.99 2.97
CA ARG A 72 -12.63 -9.41 3.45
C ARG A 72 -13.51 -10.49 4.08
N LYS A 73 -14.12 -10.15 5.21
CA LYS A 73 -15.16 -10.91 5.89
C LYS A 73 -16.47 -10.14 5.74
N SER A 74 -17.53 -10.83 5.31
CA SER A 74 -18.87 -10.28 5.19
C SER A 74 -19.86 -11.25 5.80
N THR A 75 -20.64 -10.78 6.77
CA THR A 75 -21.73 -11.54 7.38
C THR A 75 -23.03 -11.15 6.70
N MET A 76 -23.80 -12.12 6.21
CA MET A 76 -25.10 -11.92 5.58
C MET A 76 -26.12 -12.88 6.20
N GLU A 77 -27.33 -12.38 6.43
CA GLU A 77 -28.46 -13.21 6.86
C GLU A 77 -29.18 -13.74 5.62
N LEU A 78 -29.20 -15.06 5.42
CA LEU A 78 -29.99 -15.68 4.35
C LEU A 78 -31.37 -16.07 4.90
N PRO A 79 -32.47 -15.56 4.33
CA PRO A 79 -33.80 -16.04 4.68
C PRO A 79 -33.96 -17.47 4.18
N GLN A 80 -34.28 -18.39 5.09
CA GLN A 80 -34.58 -19.77 4.75
C GLN A 80 -35.95 -19.80 4.07
N ARG A 81 -35.98 -19.86 2.73
CA ARG A 81 -37.18 -20.32 2.00
C ARG A 81 -37.33 -21.80 2.30
N SER A 82 -38.00 -22.12 3.41
CA SER A 82 -38.25 -23.51 3.74
C SER A 82 -39.14 -24.12 2.65
N ALA A 83 -38.69 -25.24 2.10
CA ALA A 83 -39.50 -26.14 1.27
C ALA A 83 -40.73 -26.71 2.03
N THR A 84 -40.86 -26.43 3.33
CA THR A 84 -41.99 -26.88 4.17
C THR A 84 -43.18 -25.92 4.19
N THR A 85 -43.29 -25.00 3.23
CA THR A 85 -44.59 -24.37 2.90
C THR A 85 -44.79 -24.37 1.39
N ALA A 86 -44.48 -25.51 0.76
CA ALA A 86 -45.16 -25.97 -0.45
C ALA A 86 -46.27 -26.96 -0.02
N THR A 87 -47.26 -26.45 0.70
CA THR A 87 -48.61 -27.03 0.74
C THR A 87 -49.51 -25.81 0.63
N GLY A 88 -49.65 -25.27 -0.58
CA GLY A 88 -50.73 -25.69 -1.48
C GLY A 88 -51.74 -24.53 -1.52
N PRO A 89 -52.52 -24.39 -2.60
CA PRO A 89 -53.43 -23.26 -2.75
C PRO A 89 -54.60 -23.42 -1.78
N ARG A 90 -55.14 -22.28 -1.33
CA ARG A 90 -56.43 -22.05 -0.66
C ARG A 90 -56.40 -21.87 0.87
N GLY A 91 -56.75 -20.63 1.25
CA GLY A 91 -57.84 -20.36 2.19
C GLY A 91 -57.48 -20.36 3.68
N GLY A 92 -57.66 -19.21 4.34
CA GLY A 92 -57.79 -19.19 5.80
C GLY A 92 -57.37 -17.89 6.48
N ARG A 93 -58.35 -17.03 6.71
CA ARG A 93 -58.38 -15.82 7.56
C ARG A 93 -57.42 -15.80 8.77
N GLY A 94 -56.74 -14.66 8.93
CA GLY A 94 -56.77 -13.86 10.15
C GLY A 94 -55.76 -14.17 11.25
N GLY A 95 -54.84 -13.25 11.52
CA GLY A 95 -54.06 -13.22 12.76
C GLY A 95 -52.66 -12.66 12.57
N ALA A 96 -52.44 -11.42 13.02
CA ALA A 96 -51.16 -10.72 12.95
C ALA A 96 -50.08 -11.42 13.80
N ALA A 97 -49.21 -12.20 13.16
CA ALA A 97 -47.83 -12.39 13.59
C ALA A 97 -47.06 -12.86 12.35
N ALA A 98 -46.33 -11.91 11.75
CA ALA A 98 -45.47 -12.13 10.60
C ALA A 98 -44.80 -13.50 10.67
N SER A 99 -45.04 -14.34 9.66
CA SER A 99 -44.20 -15.50 9.36
C SER A 99 -42.80 -14.98 9.00
N THR A 100 -42.09 -14.55 10.04
CA THR A 100 -40.72 -14.10 10.01
C THR A 100 -39.93 -15.37 9.74
N GLY A 101 -39.74 -15.68 8.46
CA GLY A 101 -39.02 -16.87 8.03
C GLY A 101 -37.69 -16.96 8.79
N LYS A 102 -37.34 -18.16 9.26
CA LYS A 102 -36.07 -18.39 9.96
C LYS A 102 -34.93 -17.91 9.08
N LYS A 103 -34.01 -17.13 9.64
CA LYS A 103 -32.82 -16.64 8.93
C LYS A 103 -31.60 -17.39 9.42
N VAL A 104 -30.69 -17.67 8.50
CA VAL A 104 -29.40 -18.29 8.81
C VAL A 104 -28.32 -17.23 8.68
N ASN A 105 -27.50 -17.08 9.72
CA ASN A 105 -26.34 -16.20 9.69
C ASN A 105 -25.21 -16.87 8.92
N VAL A 106 -24.82 -16.29 7.79
CA VAL A 106 -23.76 -16.81 6.91
C VAL A 106 -22.58 -15.86 6.93
N GLU A 107 -21.38 -16.38 7.20
CA GLU A 107 -20.13 -15.64 7.10
C GLU A 107 -19.40 -16.02 5.80
N VAL A 108 -19.27 -15.07 4.88
CA VAL A 108 -18.47 -15.23 3.66
C VAL A 108 -17.09 -14.61 3.87
N ARG A 109 -16.05 -15.40 3.60
CA ARG A 109 -14.65 -14.97 3.63
C ARG A 109 -14.10 -14.95 2.21
N LYS A 110 -13.81 -13.76 1.67
CA LYS A 110 -13.27 -13.58 0.32
C LYS A 110 -11.81 -13.15 0.38
N ARG A 111 -10.98 -13.77 -0.45
CA ARG A 111 -9.58 -13.39 -0.70
C ARG A 111 -9.47 -12.82 -2.12
N ARG A 112 -8.96 -11.61 -2.28
CA ARG A 112 -8.68 -11.00 -3.60
C ARG A 112 -7.24 -10.55 -3.66
N THR A 113 -6.50 -11.07 -4.63
CA THR A 113 -5.09 -10.72 -4.85
C THR A 113 -5.02 -9.59 -5.87
N TYR A 114 -4.30 -8.52 -5.54
CA TYR A 114 -4.05 -7.38 -6.41
C TYR A 114 -2.56 -7.34 -6.76
N ALA A 115 -2.25 -7.15 -8.04
CA ALA A 115 -0.91 -6.88 -8.55
C ALA A 115 -0.82 -5.43 -9.03
N ARG A 116 0.39 -4.89 -9.11
CA ARG A 116 0.66 -3.52 -9.57
C ARG A 116 0.26 -3.36 -11.04
N ARG A 117 -0.32 -2.21 -11.39
CA ARG A 117 -0.81 -1.94 -12.75
C ARG A 117 0.31 -2.03 -13.80
N SER A 118 1.50 -1.52 -13.48
CA SER A 118 2.69 -1.63 -14.34
C SER A 118 3.07 -3.08 -14.66
N ASP A 119 2.98 -3.97 -13.67
CA ASP A 119 3.36 -5.38 -13.80
C ASP A 119 2.29 -6.18 -14.57
N LEU A 120 1.03 -5.75 -14.49
CA LEU A 120 -0.07 -6.32 -15.27
C LEU A 120 -0.01 -5.88 -16.74
N GLU A 121 0.34 -4.62 -16.99
CA GLU A 121 0.50 -4.10 -18.35
C GLU A 121 1.72 -4.70 -19.06
N SER A 122 2.84 -4.89 -18.36
CA SER A 122 4.02 -5.56 -18.92
C SER A 122 3.76 -7.04 -19.21
N ALA A 123 3.08 -7.76 -18.30
CA ALA A 123 2.68 -9.14 -18.54
C ALA A 123 1.69 -9.28 -19.72
N ARG A 124 0.80 -8.29 -19.91
CA ARG A 124 -0.14 -8.28 -21.03
C ARG A 124 0.56 -8.04 -22.36
N LYS A 125 1.48 -7.08 -22.43
CA LYS A 125 2.29 -6.82 -23.63
C LYS A 125 3.16 -8.03 -24.01
N ALA A 126 3.79 -8.66 -23.02
CA ALA A 126 4.57 -9.88 -23.26
C ALA A 126 3.72 -11.04 -23.80
N ALA A 127 2.47 -11.18 -23.34
CA ALA A 127 1.55 -12.19 -23.86
C ALA A 127 1.05 -11.87 -25.28
N GLU A 128 0.90 -10.59 -25.61
CA GLU A 128 0.47 -10.11 -26.93
C GLU A 128 1.59 -10.32 -27.98
N GLU A 129 2.85 -10.00 -27.62
CA GLU A 129 4.04 -10.27 -28.45
C GLU A 129 4.26 -11.78 -28.71
N GLN A 130 3.96 -12.64 -27.72
CA GLN A 130 4.03 -14.09 -27.89
C GLN A 130 2.94 -14.63 -28.81
N ALA A 131 1.72 -14.08 -28.74
CA ALA A 131 0.63 -14.46 -29.63
C ALA A 131 0.91 -14.03 -31.08
N GLU A 132 1.53 -12.86 -31.31
CA GLU A 132 1.90 -12.40 -32.64
C GLU A 132 3.03 -13.25 -33.27
N GLN A 133 3.95 -13.78 -32.47
CA GLN A 133 5.02 -14.68 -32.94
C GLN A 133 4.52 -16.08 -33.31
N GLU A 134 3.44 -16.57 -32.71
CA GLU A 134 2.86 -17.87 -33.04
C GLU A 134 1.92 -17.81 -34.27
N ILE A 135 1.49 -16.61 -34.68
CA ILE A 135 0.60 -16.40 -35.83
C ILE A 135 1.39 -16.07 -37.12
N SER A 136 2.68 -15.74 -37.01
CA SER A 136 3.61 -15.52 -38.14
C SER A 136 4.36 -16.79 -38.54
#